data_AF-A0AAV4FX32-F1
#
_entry.id   AF-A0AAV4FX32-F1
#
_cell.length_a   1.000
_cell.length_b   1.000
_cell.length_c   1.000
_cell.angle_alpha   90.00
_cell.angle_beta   90.00
_cell.angle_gamma   90.00
#
_symmetry.space_group_name_H-M   'P 1'
#
loop_
_entity.id
_entity.type
_entity.pdbx_description
1 polymer ?
#
loop_
_entity_poly.entity_id
_entity_poly.type
_entity_poly.pdbx_seq_one_letter_code
_entity_poly.pdbx_strand_id
1 'polypeptide(L)'
;MSDEGGWLSEYPDLVATSITIVTFIIIGVGAKVSVSFNSVFTILNSIVLLFIIVAGFCFARPSLWSTDGGYGGFFPFGFSGTVSGAATCFYAYIGFEGIAVASEEARDPEKSVPRATVLSMFTVTCLYLLACASLTLMVPYVHTNTSACSRSKLGSQRITDCDVVEENQAPIAQTPIYSVIVFGSLAALLALLFEISTLVEFMSIGTLFGYTIVSASIIILRYQPVNKCQFKVCAQSP
;
A
#
# COMPACT_ATOMS: atom_id res chain seq x y z
N MET A 1 -32.27 9.50 2.87
CA MET A 1 -33.32 8.48 2.96
C MET A 1 -33.20 7.67 1.69
N SER A 2 -32.51 6.53 1.81
CA SER A 2 -32.54 5.36 0.92
C SER A 2 -32.16 5.53 -0.55
N ASP A 3 -30.88 5.78 -0.82
CA ASP A 3 -30.21 5.02 -1.87
C ASP A 3 -29.35 3.98 -1.14
N GLU A 4 -29.87 2.75 -1.06
CA GLU A 4 -29.12 1.57 -0.65
C GLU A 4 -28.07 1.31 -1.74
N GLY A 5 -27.00 2.10 -1.73
CA GLY A 5 -25.78 1.81 -2.49
C GLY A 5 -25.17 0.56 -1.90
N GLY A 6 -25.58 -0.60 -2.42
CA GLY A 6 -24.99 -1.87 -2.06
C GLY A 6 -23.48 -1.82 -2.31
N TRP A 7 -22.74 -2.62 -1.57
CA TRP A 7 -21.31 -2.94 -1.77
C TRP A 7 -20.95 -3.44 -3.19
N LEU A 8 -21.94 -3.62 -4.06
CA LEU A 8 -21.81 -4.04 -5.45
C LEU A 8 -21.78 -2.81 -6.35
N SER A 9 -20.79 -2.77 -7.25
CA SER A 9 -20.65 -1.69 -8.22
C SER A 9 -21.93 -1.54 -9.06
N GLU A 10 -22.38 -0.30 -9.24
CA GLU A 10 -23.55 0.03 -10.07
C GLU A 10 -23.35 -0.37 -11.54
N TYR A 11 -22.08 -0.43 -11.99
CA TYR A 11 -21.66 -0.94 -13.30
C TYR A 11 -20.36 -1.75 -13.20
N PRO A 12 -20.21 -2.85 -13.94
CA PRO A 12 -18.99 -3.67 -13.91
C PRO A 12 -17.76 -2.89 -14.44
N ASP A 13 -16.70 -2.80 -13.62
CA ASP A 13 -15.46 -2.09 -14.00
C ASP A 13 -14.53 -2.97 -14.84
N LEU A 14 -14.83 -3.03 -16.15
CA LEU A 14 -14.03 -3.78 -17.13
C LEU A 14 -12.58 -3.30 -17.22
N VAL A 15 -12.32 -2.02 -16.90
CA VAL A 15 -10.97 -1.45 -16.97
C VAL A 15 -10.14 -1.99 -15.81
N ALA A 16 -10.66 -1.94 -14.57
CA ALA A 16 -10.00 -2.51 -13.40
C ALA A 16 -9.75 -4.01 -13.55
N THR A 17 -10.74 -4.76 -14.06
CA THR A 17 -10.58 -6.20 -14.33
C THR A 17 -9.49 -6.47 -15.37
N SER A 18 -9.45 -5.70 -16.46
CA SER A 18 -8.43 -5.89 -17.51
C SER A 18 -7.01 -5.64 -16.99
N ILE A 19 -6.82 -4.58 -16.20
CA ILE A 19 -5.54 -4.24 -15.59
C ILE A 19 -5.12 -5.34 -14.61
N THR A 20 -6.05 -5.83 -13.79
CA THR A 20 -5.81 -6.91 -12.82
C THR A 20 -5.33 -8.18 -13.52
N ILE A 21 -6.01 -8.61 -14.58
CA ILE A 21 -5.63 -9.81 -15.36
C ILE A 21 -4.24 -9.64 -15.98
N VAL A 22 -3.95 -8.48 -16.57
CA VAL A 22 -2.63 -8.19 -17.15
C VAL A 22 -1.54 -8.27 -16.08
N THR A 23 -1.77 -7.71 -14.90
CA THR A 23 -0.82 -7.78 -13.78
C THR A 23 -0.54 -9.22 -13.35
N PHE A 24 -1.57 -10.07 -13.22
CA PHE A 24 -1.38 -11.49 -12.88
C PHE A 24 -0.61 -12.26 -13.96
N ILE A 25 -0.83 -11.96 -15.24
CA ILE A 25 -0.08 -12.56 -16.34
C ILE A 25 1.40 -12.13 -16.27
N ILE A 26 1.68 -10.85 -16.01
CA ILE A 26 3.06 -10.35 -15.87
C ILE A 26 3.78 -11.03 -14.71
N ILE A 27 3.12 -11.19 -13.56
CA ILE A 27 3.66 -11.92 -12.40
C ILE A 27 3.97 -13.38 -12.79
N GLY A 28 3.11 -14.02 -13.60
CA GLY A 28 3.31 -15.40 -14.04
C GLY A 28 4.42 -15.64 -15.08
N VAL A 29 4.87 -14.61 -15.81
CA VAL A 29 5.84 -14.75 -16.92
C VAL A 29 7.30 -14.69 -16.47
N GLY A 30 7.59 -14.15 -15.27
CA GLY A 30 8.91 -14.29 -14.64
C GLY A 30 9.48 -13.02 -14.02
N ALA A 31 10.02 -13.16 -12.80
CA ALA A 31 10.38 -12.08 -11.89
C ALA A 31 11.66 -11.29 -12.24
N LYS A 32 12.64 -11.89 -12.93
CA LYS A 32 13.97 -11.26 -13.14
C LYS A 32 13.96 -10.00 -13.99
N VAL A 33 13.06 -9.94 -14.97
CA VAL A 33 12.86 -8.72 -15.76
C VAL A 33 12.04 -7.71 -14.95
N SER A 34 11.07 -8.21 -14.15
CA SER A 34 10.12 -7.41 -13.38
C SER A 34 10.80 -6.45 -12.39
N VAL A 35 11.89 -6.84 -11.73
CA VAL A 35 12.43 -6.00 -10.65
C VAL A 35 13.29 -4.85 -11.13
N SER A 36 13.97 -5.03 -12.27
CA SER A 36 14.58 -3.88 -12.93
C SER A 36 13.52 -2.87 -13.36
N PHE A 37 12.35 -3.32 -13.83
CA PHE A 37 11.24 -2.43 -14.17
C PHE A 37 10.64 -1.78 -12.91
N ASN A 38 10.35 -2.57 -11.87
CA ASN A 38 9.74 -2.10 -10.62
C ASN A 38 10.59 -1.00 -9.94
N SER A 39 11.91 -1.21 -9.89
CA SER A 39 12.85 -0.23 -9.31
C SER A 39 12.81 1.12 -10.03
N VAL A 40 12.70 1.12 -11.36
CA VAL A 40 12.58 2.35 -12.16
C VAL A 40 11.26 3.05 -11.85
N PHE A 41 10.15 2.31 -11.75
CA PHE A 41 8.87 2.87 -11.36
C PHE A 41 8.94 3.48 -9.96
N THR A 42 9.47 2.78 -8.96
CA THR A 42 9.60 3.30 -7.59
C THR A 42 10.43 4.59 -7.52
N ILE A 43 11.53 4.70 -8.29
CA ILE A 43 12.33 5.93 -8.36
C ILE A 43 11.55 7.07 -9.01
N LEU A 44 10.93 6.84 -10.18
CA LEU A 44 10.11 7.84 -10.86
C LEU A 44 8.96 8.34 -9.98
N ASN A 45 8.31 7.41 -9.29
CA ASN A 45 7.22 7.65 -8.37
C ASN A 45 7.63 8.52 -7.19
N SER A 46 8.82 8.28 -6.65
CA SER A 46 9.41 9.07 -5.58
C SER A 46 9.77 10.48 -6.06
N ILE A 47 10.29 10.62 -7.29
CA ILE A 47 10.58 11.93 -7.90
C ILE A 47 9.29 12.74 -8.08
N VAL A 48 8.22 12.13 -8.59
CA VAL A 48 6.92 12.80 -8.74
C VAL A 48 6.37 13.25 -7.38
N LEU A 49 6.48 12.39 -6.36
CA LEU A 49 6.05 12.74 -5.01
C LEU A 49 6.83 13.93 -4.45
N LEU A 50 8.16 13.93 -4.59
CA LEU A 50 9.01 15.04 -4.18
C LEU A 50 8.69 16.32 -4.97
N PHE A 51 8.42 16.22 -6.27
CA PHE A 51 8.01 17.35 -7.09
C PHE A 51 6.70 17.97 -6.61
N ILE A 52 5.69 17.15 -6.30
CA ILE A 52 4.40 17.62 -5.77
C ILE A 52 4.59 18.32 -4.42
N ILE A 53 5.43 17.76 -3.53
CA ILE A 53 5.73 18.36 -2.24
C ILE A 53 6.36 19.75 -2.43
N VAL A 54 7.41 19.84 -3.26
CA VAL A 54 8.12 21.12 -3.51
C VAL A 54 7.18 22.13 -4.16
N ALA A 55 6.47 21.75 -5.23
CA ALA A 55 5.53 22.64 -5.91
C ALA A 55 4.39 23.08 -4.98
N GLY A 56 3.84 22.17 -4.19
CA GLY A 56 2.77 22.47 -3.24
C GLY A 56 3.19 23.46 -2.16
N PHE A 57 4.43 23.38 -1.66
CA PHE A 57 4.96 24.39 -0.73
C PHE A 57 5.30 25.72 -1.40
N CYS A 58 5.77 25.73 -2.66
CA CYS A 58 6.02 26.97 -3.39
C CYS A 58 4.74 27.76 -3.70
N PHE A 59 3.61 27.07 -3.92
CA PHE A 59 2.30 27.68 -4.18
C PHE A 59 1.37 27.68 -2.95
N ALA A 60 1.90 27.36 -1.77
CA ALA A 60 1.13 27.23 -0.54
C ALA A 60 0.47 28.55 -0.15
N ARG A 61 -0.81 28.49 0.20
CA ARG A 61 -1.56 29.61 0.78
C ARG A 61 -1.89 29.32 2.23
N PRO A 62 -1.09 29.78 3.21
CA PRO A 62 -1.32 29.54 4.65
C PRO A 62 -2.69 30.03 5.14
N SER A 63 -3.32 30.96 4.42
CA SER A 63 -4.68 31.44 4.69
C SER A 63 -5.74 30.34 4.65
N LEU A 64 -5.46 29.22 3.97
CA LEU A 64 -6.41 28.12 3.79
C LEU A 64 -6.58 27.26 5.06
N TRP A 65 -5.58 27.23 5.94
CA TRP A 65 -5.65 26.62 7.27
C TRP A 65 -6.17 27.58 8.35
N SER A 66 -6.25 28.88 8.04
CA SER A 66 -6.77 29.87 8.98
C SER A 66 -8.29 29.97 8.92
N THR A 67 -8.91 30.31 10.05
CA THR A 67 -10.36 30.52 10.17
C THR A 67 -10.86 31.71 9.32
N ASP A 68 -9.97 32.65 8.99
CA ASP A 68 -10.31 33.90 8.29
C ASP A 68 -10.50 33.74 6.76
N GLY A 69 -10.23 32.56 6.19
CA GLY A 69 -10.36 32.31 4.75
C GLY A 69 -10.54 30.86 4.31
N GLY A 70 -10.48 29.89 5.23
CA GLY A 70 -10.73 28.47 4.97
C GLY A 70 -12.09 28.04 5.50
N TYR A 71 -12.84 27.25 4.72
CA TYR A 71 -14.07 26.61 5.19
C TYR A 71 -13.72 25.71 6.42
N GLY A 72 -13.94 26.15 7.66
CA GLY A 72 -13.69 25.32 8.86
C GLY A 72 -12.24 25.15 9.37
N GLY A 73 -11.24 25.88 8.84
CA GLY A 73 -9.87 25.95 9.39
C GLY A 73 -9.04 24.64 9.31
N PHE A 74 -8.00 24.50 10.14
CA PHE A 74 -7.13 23.30 10.18
C PHE A 74 -7.85 22.01 10.61
N PHE A 75 -8.95 22.12 11.35
CA PHE A 75 -9.63 20.99 11.99
C PHE A 75 -11.17 21.03 11.82
N PRO A 76 -11.67 20.96 10.57
CA PRO A 76 -13.08 21.24 10.26
C PRO A 76 -14.06 20.17 10.77
N PHE A 77 -13.66 18.90 10.77
CA PHE A 77 -14.53 17.76 11.13
C PHE A 77 -14.31 17.24 12.56
N GLY A 78 -13.53 17.96 13.37
CA GLY A 78 -13.23 17.52 14.71
C GLY A 78 -12.44 16.21 14.77
N PHE A 79 -12.39 15.62 15.97
CA PHE A 79 -11.69 14.36 16.21
C PHE A 79 -12.36 13.19 15.49
N SER A 80 -13.69 13.17 15.43
CA SER A 80 -14.46 12.10 14.78
C SER A 80 -14.13 11.99 13.29
N GLY A 81 -14.10 13.11 12.56
CA GLY A 81 -13.71 13.10 11.15
C GLY A 81 -12.23 12.75 10.94
N THR A 82 -11.36 13.16 11.85
CA THR A 82 -9.92 12.85 11.78
C THR A 82 -9.66 11.36 11.94
N VAL A 83 -10.31 10.71 12.89
CA VAL A 83 -10.20 9.25 13.09
C VAL A 83 -10.76 8.48 11.90
N SER A 84 -11.91 8.92 11.37
CA SER A 84 -12.51 8.30 10.18
C SER A 84 -11.58 8.40 8.96
N GLY A 85 -11.04 9.59 8.68
CA GLY A 85 -10.08 9.78 7.58
C GLY A 85 -8.76 9.04 7.79
N ALA A 86 -8.27 8.94 9.03
CA ALA A 86 -7.08 8.16 9.36
C ALA A 86 -7.28 6.66 9.06
N ALA A 87 -8.48 6.11 9.31
CA ALA A 87 -8.80 4.73 8.97
C ALA A 87 -8.78 4.49 7.46
N THR A 88 -9.32 5.40 6.64
CA THR A 88 -9.25 5.30 5.17
C THR A 88 -7.81 5.42 4.66
N CYS A 89 -7.01 6.30 5.24
CA CYS A 89 -5.60 6.50 4.88
C CYS A 89 -4.69 5.34 5.33
N PHE A 90 -5.15 4.45 6.20
CA PHE A 90 -4.37 3.30 6.67
C PHE A 90 -3.88 2.43 5.49
N TYR A 91 -4.70 2.29 4.46
CA TYR A 91 -4.37 1.58 3.23
C TYR A 91 -3.03 2.05 2.61
N ALA A 92 -2.69 3.34 2.73
CA ALA A 92 -1.44 3.88 2.17
C ALA A 92 -0.18 3.35 2.86
N TYR A 93 -0.29 2.79 4.07
CA TYR A 93 0.80 2.18 4.83
C TYR A 93 0.94 0.67 4.63
N ILE A 94 0.00 0.04 3.91
CA ILE A 94 0.14 -1.36 3.51
C ILE A 94 1.35 -1.44 2.58
N GLY A 95 2.23 -2.41 2.85
CA GLY A 95 3.33 -2.76 1.94
C GLY A 95 4.72 -2.96 2.50
N PHE A 96 4.93 -2.62 3.78
CA PHE A 96 6.19 -2.96 4.44
C PHE A 96 6.40 -4.47 4.58
N GLU A 97 5.35 -5.28 4.45
CA GLU A 97 5.41 -6.75 4.52
C GLU A 97 6.32 -7.33 3.42
N GLY A 98 6.48 -6.64 2.29
CA GLY A 98 7.41 -7.06 1.24
C GLY A 98 8.88 -7.01 1.65
N ILE A 99 9.23 -6.25 2.70
CA ILE A 99 10.59 -6.25 3.29
C ILE A 99 10.87 -7.59 3.97
N ALA A 100 9.84 -8.27 4.49
CA ALA A 100 10.00 -9.59 5.09
C ALA A 100 10.27 -10.66 4.01
N VAL A 101 9.59 -10.59 2.85
CA VAL A 101 9.87 -11.48 1.72
C VAL A 101 11.28 -11.24 1.18
N ALA A 102 11.69 -9.98 1.05
CA ALA A 102 13.04 -9.58 0.67
C ALA A 102 14.14 -10.12 1.59
N SER A 103 13.78 -10.39 2.86
CA SER A 103 14.75 -10.74 3.88
C SER A 103 15.38 -12.10 3.68
N GLU A 104 14.70 -12.99 2.94
CA GLU A 104 15.20 -14.32 2.60
C GLU A 104 16.50 -14.24 1.76
N GLU A 105 16.68 -13.13 1.05
CA GLU A 105 17.86 -12.84 0.22
C GLU A 105 18.86 -11.90 0.89
N ALA A 106 18.53 -11.37 2.08
CA ALA A 106 19.39 -10.44 2.78
C ALA A 106 20.61 -11.17 3.37
N ARG A 107 21.79 -10.60 3.18
CA ARG A 107 23.06 -11.17 3.68
C ARG A 107 23.11 -11.28 5.22
N ASP A 108 22.39 -10.40 5.94
CA ASP A 108 22.33 -10.36 7.42
C ASP A 108 20.90 -10.00 7.91
N PRO A 109 19.90 -10.90 7.78
CA PRO A 109 18.49 -10.57 7.96
C PRO A 109 18.14 -10.17 9.40
N GLU A 110 18.87 -10.70 10.39
CA GLU A 110 18.64 -10.41 11.82
C GLU A 110 18.74 -8.92 12.14
N LYS A 111 19.58 -8.18 11.42
CA LYS A 111 19.82 -6.74 11.65
C LYS A 111 19.37 -5.86 10.49
N SER A 112 19.47 -6.35 9.25
CA SER A 112 19.11 -5.56 8.07
C SER A 112 17.60 -5.33 7.98
N VAL A 113 16.80 -6.36 8.24
CA VAL A 113 15.33 -6.31 8.16
C VAL A 113 14.73 -5.30 9.14
N PRO A 114 14.99 -5.38 10.47
CA PRO A 114 14.37 -4.43 11.39
C PRO A 114 14.83 -2.99 11.12
N ARG A 115 16.07 -2.77 10.71
CA ARG A 115 16.57 -1.43 10.36
C ARG A 115 15.90 -0.90 9.08
N ALA A 116 15.77 -1.74 8.06
CA ALA A 116 15.11 -1.38 6.82
C ALA A 116 13.65 -1.02 7.06
N THR A 117 12.90 -1.83 7.82
CA THR A 117 11.51 -1.57 8.16
C THR A 117 11.33 -0.27 8.93
N VAL A 118 12.12 -0.02 9.98
CA VAL A 118 11.99 1.22 10.77
C VAL A 118 12.34 2.45 9.94
N LEU A 119 13.42 2.40 9.16
CA LEU A 119 13.86 3.54 8.34
C LEU A 119 12.89 3.83 7.18
N SER A 120 12.38 2.79 6.51
CA SER A 120 11.42 2.95 5.41
C SER A 120 10.09 3.50 5.92
N MET A 121 9.54 2.94 7.01
CA MET A 121 8.27 3.42 7.56
C MET A 121 8.37 4.86 8.06
N PHE A 122 9.47 5.22 8.72
CA PHE A 122 9.70 6.60 9.13
C PHE A 122 9.77 7.55 7.93
N THR A 123 10.53 7.18 6.90
CA THR A 123 10.68 8.00 5.69
C THR A 123 9.35 8.20 4.96
N VAL A 124 8.58 7.12 4.77
CA VAL A 124 7.25 7.17 4.12
C VAL A 124 6.27 8.01 4.93
N THR A 125 6.29 7.87 6.27
CA THR A 125 5.45 8.68 7.17
C THR A 125 5.73 10.16 6.97
N CYS A 126 7.01 10.57 6.99
CA CYS A 126 7.39 11.96 6.76
C CYS A 126 6.95 12.47 5.39
N LEU A 127 7.18 11.69 4.32
CA LEU A 127 6.81 12.08 2.96
C LEU A 127 5.29 12.23 2.79
N TYR A 128 4.50 11.32 3.37
CA TYR A 128 3.04 11.41 3.32
C TYR A 128 2.49 12.59 4.13
N LEU A 129 3.04 12.86 5.33
CA LEU A 129 2.66 14.05 6.10
C LEU A 129 2.95 15.35 5.34
N LEU A 130 4.13 15.44 4.71
CA LEU A 130 4.51 16.60 3.89
C LEU A 130 3.63 16.72 2.64
N ALA A 131 3.31 15.61 1.98
CA ALA A 131 2.41 15.59 0.82
C ALA A 131 1.01 16.05 1.20
N CYS A 132 0.41 15.50 2.26
CA CYS A 132 -0.90 15.91 2.76
C CYS A 132 -0.92 17.38 3.16
N ALA A 133 0.12 17.88 3.83
CA ALA A 133 0.23 19.30 4.14
C ALA A 133 0.27 20.14 2.86
N SER A 134 1.16 19.80 1.92
CA SER A 134 1.32 20.54 0.67
C SER A 134 0.03 20.64 -0.15
N LEU A 135 -0.72 19.55 -0.27
CA LEU A 135 -1.99 19.50 -1.00
C LEU A 135 -3.06 20.33 -0.30
N THR A 136 -3.13 20.24 1.03
CA THR A 136 -4.13 20.97 1.82
C THR A 136 -3.87 22.48 1.84
N LEU A 137 -2.63 22.94 1.65
CA LEU A 137 -2.30 24.38 1.51
C LEU A 137 -2.49 24.90 0.07
N MET A 138 -2.49 24.01 -0.93
CA MET A 138 -2.61 24.38 -2.33
C MET A 138 -4.07 24.44 -2.80
N VAL A 139 -4.93 23.52 -2.33
CA VAL A 139 -6.31 23.35 -2.83
C VAL A 139 -7.33 23.28 -1.68
N PRO A 140 -8.44 24.04 -1.74
CA PRO A 140 -9.51 23.98 -0.74
C PRO A 140 -10.21 22.60 -0.72
N TYR A 141 -10.39 22.04 0.49
CA TYR A 141 -10.90 20.67 0.68
C TYR A 141 -12.36 20.43 0.21
N VAL A 142 -13.13 21.51 0.00
CA VAL A 142 -14.52 21.42 -0.49
C VAL A 142 -14.62 20.95 -1.94
N HIS A 143 -13.52 21.05 -2.71
CA HIS A 143 -13.46 20.57 -4.10
C HIS A 143 -12.66 19.27 -4.26
N THR A 144 -12.05 18.74 -3.19
CA THR A 144 -11.43 17.41 -3.21
C THR A 144 -12.42 16.27 -3.00
N ASN A 145 -13.63 16.53 -2.49
CA ASN A 145 -14.63 15.51 -2.14
C ASN A 145 -15.68 15.23 -3.22
N THR A 146 -15.45 15.65 -4.46
CA THR A 146 -16.19 15.14 -5.63
C THR A 146 -15.27 14.13 -6.31
N SER A 147 -15.44 12.85 -5.96
CA SER A 147 -15.06 11.67 -6.76
C SER A 147 -13.97 11.92 -7.81
N ALA A 148 -12.72 12.05 -7.35
CA ALA A 148 -11.55 12.31 -8.17
C ALA A 148 -11.65 13.59 -9.03
N CYS A 149 -10.55 14.34 -9.04
CA CYS A 149 -10.20 15.14 -10.20
C CYS A 149 -10.57 14.34 -11.47
N SER A 150 -11.52 14.83 -12.28
CA SER A 150 -11.76 14.32 -13.62
C SER A 150 -10.40 14.24 -14.27
N ARG A 151 -9.86 13.00 -14.31
CA ARG A 151 -8.56 12.72 -14.85
C ARG A 151 -8.76 12.84 -16.35
N SER A 152 -8.59 14.07 -16.82
CA SER A 152 -8.32 14.39 -18.20
C SER A 152 -7.46 13.26 -18.77
N LYS A 153 -7.87 12.75 -19.93
CA LYS A 153 -7.17 11.74 -20.70
C LYS A 153 -5.68 12.08 -20.81
N LEU A 154 -4.88 11.61 -19.87
CA LEU A 154 -3.45 11.49 -19.97
C LEU A 154 -3.00 10.51 -18.90
N GLY A 155 -2.44 9.40 -19.37
CA GLY A 155 -2.21 8.19 -18.61
C GLY A 155 -1.44 8.44 -17.31
N SER A 156 -1.89 7.77 -16.25
CA SER A 156 -1.07 7.38 -15.10
C SER A 156 -1.95 6.60 -14.14
N GLN A 157 -1.97 5.30 -14.40
CA GLN A 157 -1.53 4.24 -13.48
C GLN A 157 -1.09 4.70 -12.07
N ARG A 158 -1.51 3.87 -11.11
CA ARG A 158 -1.18 3.74 -9.66
C ARG A 158 -2.36 4.06 -8.78
N ILE A 159 -2.94 3.05 -8.13
CA ILE A 159 -2.78 2.74 -6.70
C ILE A 159 -3.18 1.26 -6.48
N THR A 160 -2.19 0.37 -6.42
CA THR A 160 -2.20 -0.82 -5.56
C THR A 160 -0.78 -1.37 -5.47
N ASP A 161 -0.39 -1.66 -4.24
CA ASP A 161 0.75 -2.47 -3.79
C ASP A 161 2.19 -1.90 -3.84
N CYS A 162 2.64 -1.49 -2.65
CA CYS A 162 3.65 -2.23 -1.88
C CYS A 162 4.84 -2.81 -2.65
N ASP A 163 6.02 -2.26 -2.38
CA ASP A 163 7.29 -2.91 -2.67
C ASP A 163 7.32 -4.31 -2.04
N VAL A 164 7.12 -5.36 -2.86
CA VAL A 164 7.66 -6.69 -2.58
C VAL A 164 8.84 -6.89 -3.51
N VAL A 165 10.00 -7.00 -2.89
CA VAL A 165 11.28 -7.33 -3.49
C VAL A 165 11.17 -8.62 -4.29
N GLU A 166 11.92 -8.61 -5.39
CA GLU A 166 12.30 -9.73 -6.23
C GLU A 166 12.31 -11.07 -5.51
N GLU A 167 11.54 -12.02 -6.02
CA GLU A 167 11.80 -13.44 -5.86
C GLU A 167 12.95 -13.78 -6.84
N ASN A 168 14.19 -13.87 -6.36
CA ASN A 168 15.28 -14.52 -7.10
C ASN A 168 14.96 -16.00 -7.23
N GLN A 169 14.15 -16.34 -8.23
CA GLN A 169 13.98 -17.72 -8.63
C GLN A 169 15.23 -18.19 -9.41
N ALA A 170 16.06 -19.00 -8.77
CA ALA A 170 16.67 -20.20 -9.37
C ALA A 170 17.19 -21.12 -8.23
N PRO A 171 16.75 -22.38 -8.10
CA PRO A 171 16.26 -23.28 -9.15
C PRO A 171 14.85 -23.85 -8.89
N ILE A 172 13.98 -23.79 -9.91
CA ILE A 172 12.81 -24.69 -10.10
C ILE A 172 11.88 -24.90 -8.86
N ALA A 173 11.34 -23.83 -8.28
CA ALA A 173 10.08 -23.92 -7.57
C ALA A 173 8.99 -23.83 -8.64
N GLN A 174 8.20 -24.89 -8.78
CA GLN A 174 6.99 -24.86 -9.57
C GLN A 174 6.04 -23.86 -8.90
N THR A 175 6.09 -22.57 -9.23
CA THR A 175 4.99 -21.66 -8.90
C THR A 175 3.74 -22.33 -9.45
N PRO A 176 2.80 -22.80 -8.62
CA PRO A 176 1.69 -23.57 -9.13
C PRO A 176 0.91 -22.63 -10.03
N ILE A 177 1.04 -22.77 -11.36
CA ILE A 177 0.34 -21.91 -12.33
C ILE A 177 -1.16 -21.95 -12.02
N TYR A 178 -1.64 -23.10 -11.55
CA TYR A 178 -2.98 -23.29 -11.01
C TYR A 178 -3.34 -22.32 -9.88
N SER A 179 -2.45 -22.07 -8.91
CA SER A 179 -2.70 -21.12 -7.82
C SER A 179 -2.79 -19.68 -8.33
N VAL A 180 -1.87 -19.26 -9.22
CA VAL A 180 -1.86 -17.91 -9.78
C VAL A 180 -3.12 -17.65 -10.61
N ILE A 181 -3.55 -18.62 -11.42
CA ILE A 181 -4.78 -18.51 -12.22
C ILE A 181 -6.02 -18.46 -11.32
N VAL A 182 -6.10 -19.32 -10.29
CA VAL A 182 -7.25 -19.37 -9.39
C VAL A 182 -7.37 -18.06 -8.60
N PHE A 183 -6.29 -17.60 -7.94
CA PHE A 183 -6.29 -16.34 -7.21
C PHE A 183 -6.49 -15.13 -8.12
N GLY A 184 -5.87 -15.12 -9.30
CA GLY A 184 -6.02 -14.05 -10.27
C GLY A 184 -7.44 -13.95 -10.83
N SER A 185 -8.08 -15.08 -11.10
CA SER A 185 -9.48 -15.12 -11.54
C SER A 185 -10.44 -14.63 -10.47
N LEU A 186 -10.20 -15.00 -9.20
CA LEU A 186 -11.00 -14.53 -8.08
C LEU A 186 -10.81 -13.01 -7.85
N ALA A 187 -9.57 -12.52 -7.90
CA ALA A 187 -9.28 -11.09 -7.78
C ALA A 187 -9.91 -10.27 -8.93
N ALA A 188 -9.84 -10.78 -10.16
CA ALA A 188 -10.46 -10.15 -11.32
C ALA A 188 -12.00 -10.10 -11.20
N LEU A 189 -12.62 -11.16 -10.66
CA LEU A 189 -14.05 -11.21 -10.37
C LEU A 189 -14.43 -10.21 -9.26
N LEU A 190 -13.64 -10.12 -8.20
CA LEU A 190 -13.88 -9.15 -7.13
C LEU A 190 -13.73 -7.72 -7.63
N ALA A 191 -12.72 -7.42 -8.45
CA ALA A 191 -12.54 -6.11 -9.08
C ALA A 191 -13.68 -5.74 -10.06
N LEU A 192 -14.33 -6.74 -10.66
CA LEU A 192 -15.47 -6.54 -11.54
C LEU A 192 -16.75 -6.20 -10.77
N LEU A 193 -16.95 -6.84 -9.61
CA LEU A 193 -18.20 -6.79 -8.83
C LEU A 193 -18.21 -5.71 -7.74
N PHE A 194 -17.05 -5.35 -7.19
CA PHE A 194 -16.94 -4.43 -6.06
C PHE A 194 -16.32 -3.10 -6.48
N GLU A 195 -16.81 -2.02 -5.88
CA GLU A 195 -16.21 -0.70 -6.04
C GLU A 195 -14.88 -0.60 -5.26
N ILE A 196 -13.95 0.22 -5.77
CA ILE A 196 -12.61 0.38 -5.21
C ILE A 196 -12.62 0.80 -3.73
N SER A 197 -13.57 1.65 -3.32
CA SER A 197 -13.71 2.12 -1.93
C SER A 197 -14.00 0.96 -0.97
N THR A 198 -14.93 0.08 -1.35
CA THR A 198 -15.29 -1.11 -0.57
C THR A 198 -14.15 -2.14 -0.55
N LEU A 199 -13.44 -2.29 -1.67
CA LEU A 199 -12.30 -3.20 -1.77
C LEU A 199 -11.15 -2.78 -0.83
N VAL A 200 -10.86 -1.48 -0.75
CA VAL A 200 -9.84 -0.89 0.14
C VAL A 200 -10.21 -1.04 1.61
N GLU A 201 -11.49 -0.89 1.97
CA GLU A 201 -11.97 -1.11 3.33
C GLU A 201 -11.79 -2.56 3.77
N PHE A 202 -12.18 -3.53 2.94
CA PHE A 202 -12.00 -4.95 3.24
C PHE A 202 -10.52 -5.34 3.35
N MET A 203 -9.66 -4.80 2.48
CA MET A 203 -8.22 -5.01 2.58
C MET A 203 -7.68 -4.47 3.91
N SER A 204 -8.03 -3.23 4.27
CA SER A 204 -7.58 -2.58 5.51
C SER A 204 -8.02 -3.36 6.75
N ILE A 205 -9.26 -3.85 6.79
CA ILE A 205 -9.77 -4.71 7.86
C ILE A 205 -8.94 -6.00 7.96
N GLY A 206 -8.70 -6.68 6.84
CA GLY A 206 -7.90 -7.91 6.80
C GLY A 206 -6.47 -7.72 7.31
N THR A 207 -5.80 -6.65 6.87
CA THR A 207 -4.43 -6.32 7.28
C THR A 207 -4.36 -5.94 8.76
N LEU A 208 -5.32 -5.19 9.29
CA LEU A 208 -5.39 -4.88 10.72
C LEU A 208 -5.53 -6.15 11.57
N PHE A 209 -6.42 -7.07 11.18
CA PHE A 209 -6.52 -8.37 11.85
C PHE A 209 -5.20 -9.14 11.77
N GLY A 210 -4.54 -9.16 10.60
CA GLY A 210 -3.21 -9.74 10.44
C GLY A 210 -2.19 -9.19 11.46
N TYR A 211 -2.08 -7.86 11.58
CA TYR A 211 -1.16 -7.23 12.53
C TYR A 211 -1.50 -7.52 13.98
N THR A 212 -2.79 -7.57 14.34
CA THR A 212 -3.18 -7.95 15.71
C THR A 212 -2.79 -9.39 16.03
N ILE A 213 -2.96 -10.32 15.10
CA ILE A 213 -2.58 -11.73 15.26
C ILE A 213 -1.07 -11.87 15.37
N VAL A 214 -0.30 -11.20 14.50
CA VAL A 214 1.17 -11.22 14.55
C VAL A 214 1.68 -10.62 15.86
N SER A 215 1.12 -9.49 16.30
CA SER A 215 1.47 -8.84 17.56
C SER A 215 1.17 -9.74 18.76
N ALA A 216 -0.02 -10.34 18.82
CA ALA A 216 -0.40 -11.30 19.86
C ALA A 216 0.52 -12.53 19.86
N SER A 217 0.89 -13.03 18.68
CA SER A 217 1.80 -14.17 18.53
C SER A 217 3.17 -13.88 19.11
N ILE A 218 3.73 -12.69 18.86
CA ILE A 218 5.02 -12.26 19.43
C ILE A 218 4.94 -12.18 20.97
N ILE A 219 3.83 -11.68 21.52
CA ILE A 219 3.62 -11.65 22.97
C ILE A 219 3.58 -13.07 23.52
N ILE A 220 2.81 -13.97 22.91
CA ILE A 220 2.72 -15.38 23.35
C ILE A 220 4.10 -16.06 23.30
N LEU A 221 4.88 -15.83 22.24
CA LEU A 221 6.25 -16.35 22.10
C LEU A 221 7.22 -15.83 23.17
N ARG A 222 6.97 -14.63 23.74
CA ARG A 222 7.74 -14.12 24.89
C ARG A 222 7.46 -14.87 26.18
N TYR A 223 6.26 -15.45 26.33
CA TYR A 223 5.82 -16.16 27.54
C TYR A 223 6.03 -17.68 27.46
N GLN A 224 6.28 -18.24 26.28
CA GLN A 224 6.65 -19.65 26.17
C GLN A 224 8.08 -19.85 26.70
N PRO A 225 8.30 -20.71 27.71
CA PRO A 225 9.64 -21.06 28.12
C PRO A 225 10.35 -21.69 26.92
N VAL A 226 11.60 -21.27 26.67
CA VAL A 226 12.43 -21.80 25.58
C VAL A 226 12.59 -23.31 25.78
N ASN A 227 11.72 -24.10 25.16
CA ASN A 227 11.97 -25.52 24.99
C ASN A 227 13.14 -25.62 24.02
N LYS A 228 14.34 -25.92 24.54
CA LYS A 228 15.57 -26.15 23.78
C LYS A 228 15.40 -27.35 22.84
N CYS A 229 14.70 -27.18 21.72
CA CYS A 229 14.65 -28.17 20.66
C CYS A 229 15.60 -27.75 19.54
N GLN A 230 16.86 -28.17 19.68
CA GLN A 230 17.69 -28.82 18.65
C GLN A 230 17.49 -28.36 17.19
N PHE A 231 17.63 -27.06 16.88
CA PHE A 231 18.01 -26.69 15.51
C PHE A 231 19.52 -26.93 15.35
N LYS A 232 19.86 -28.20 15.08
CA LYS A 232 21.18 -28.57 14.59
C LYS A 232 21.27 -28.06 13.15
N VAL A 233 21.72 -26.82 13.00
CA VAL A 233 22.19 -26.31 11.72
C VAL A 233 23.36 -27.23 11.33
N CYS A 234 23.12 -28.12 10.36
CA CYS A 234 24.20 -28.83 9.71
C CYS A 234 25.04 -27.79 8.97
N ALA A 235 26.06 -27.26 9.64
CA ALA A 235 27.11 -26.52 8.96
C ALA A 235 27.76 -27.47 7.96
N GLN A 236 27.49 -27.26 6.68
CA GLN A 236 28.36 -27.78 5.63
C GLN A 236 29.70 -27.03 5.73
N SER A 237 30.74 -27.78 6.00
CA SER A 237 32.13 -27.38 5.90
C SER A 237 32.95 -28.57 5.39
N PRO A 238 34.06 -28.35 4.68
CA PRO A 238 34.39 -27.30 3.72
C PRO A 238 34.29 -27.79 2.26
#